data_AF-A0A4Q1BAN7-F1
#
_entry.id   AF-A0A4Q1BAN7-F1
#
_cell.length_a   1.000
_cell.length_b   1.000
_cell.length_c   1.000
_cell.angle_alpha   90.00
_cell.angle_beta   90.00
_cell.angle_gamma   90.00
#
_symmetry.space_group_name_H-M   'P 1'
#
loop_
_entity.id
_entity.type
_entity.pdbx_description
1 polymer ?
#
loop_
_entity_poly.entity_id
_entity_poly.type
_entity_poly.pdbx_seq_one_letter_code
_entity_poly.pdbx_strand_id
1 'polypeptide(L)'
;MSSSSRLNGALSPPLPGSRSGASSPPRTKFPADSLRPYMKTIISKSLTDQEKCPSRPIERTAERRILVVVIGSYTGAFWDNTDKPRMASYSKDISERVKQRMMEIEPRGFKYVVTTTLSENLGQAGRADMSCHWEDTDVAVQEMYSNDSIIFVCVALAIRVV
;
A
#
# COMPACT_ATOMS: atom_id res chain seq x y z
N MET A 1 -51.57 29.18 62.14
CA MET A 1 -51.84 28.00 61.30
C MET A 1 -50.52 27.58 60.68
N SER A 2 -50.05 26.37 61.03
CA SER A 2 -49.09 25.51 60.32
C SER A 2 -47.63 26.01 60.14
N SER A 3 -46.58 25.20 60.20
CA SER A 3 -46.30 23.85 60.72
C SER A 3 -44.79 23.63 60.50
N SER A 4 -44.16 22.87 61.39
CA SER A 4 -42.78 22.37 61.33
C SER A 4 -42.47 21.56 60.06
N SER A 5 -41.21 21.51 59.62
CA SER A 5 -40.35 20.30 59.72
C SER A 5 -39.07 20.36 58.86
N ARG A 6 -37.98 19.92 59.49
CA ARG A 6 -36.70 19.53 58.89
C ARG A 6 -36.89 18.23 58.10
N LEU A 7 -36.25 18.04 56.94
CA LEU A 7 -35.97 16.72 56.37
C LEU A 7 -34.76 16.79 55.40
N ASN A 8 -33.70 16.07 55.78
CA ASN A 8 -32.79 15.22 54.97
C ASN A 8 -32.11 15.84 53.74
N GLY A 9 -30.77 15.86 53.64
CA GLY A 9 -29.90 14.70 53.85
C GLY A 9 -29.95 13.77 52.63
N ALA A 10 -29.42 14.21 51.49
CA ALA A 10 -29.18 13.36 50.33
C ALA A 10 -27.74 13.56 49.85
N LEU A 11 -26.87 12.68 50.36
CA LEU A 11 -25.53 12.46 49.83
C LEU A 11 -25.68 11.97 48.37
N SER A 12 -24.94 12.59 47.46
CA SER A 12 -24.81 12.11 46.09
C SER A 12 -24.33 10.64 46.10
N PRO A 13 -24.87 9.76 45.25
CA PRO A 13 -24.34 8.41 45.14
C PRO A 13 -22.87 8.47 44.69
N PRO A 14 -21.96 7.70 45.30
CA PRO A 14 -20.59 7.63 44.83
C PRO A 14 -20.59 7.12 43.39
N LEU A 15 -19.89 7.84 42.51
CA LEU A 15 -19.62 7.38 41.16
C LEU A 15 -18.97 5.98 41.24
N PRO A 16 -19.40 5.01 40.41
CA PRO A 16 -18.77 3.71 40.38
C PRO A 16 -17.27 3.89 40.17
N GLY A 17 -16.51 3.31 41.10
CA GLY A 17 -15.09 3.51 41.26
C GLY A 17 -14.33 3.37 39.94
N SER A 18 -13.34 4.25 39.80
CA SER A 18 -12.30 4.21 38.79
C SER A 18 -11.87 2.76 38.55
N ARG A 19 -12.28 2.19 37.42
CA ARG A 19 -11.72 0.94 36.88
C ARG A 19 -10.31 1.23 36.36
N SER A 20 -9.41 1.61 37.26
CA SER A 20 -7.98 1.68 36.99
C SER A 20 -7.44 0.26 37.13
N GLY A 21 -7.05 -0.36 36.02
CA GLY A 21 -6.22 -1.57 36.09
C GLY A 21 -6.35 -2.59 34.97
N ALA A 22 -7.29 -2.46 34.04
CA ALA A 22 -7.21 -3.27 32.82
C ALA A 22 -6.15 -2.65 31.90
N SER A 23 -4.88 -2.98 32.17
CA SER A 23 -3.81 -2.87 31.18
C SER A 23 -4.29 -3.62 29.96
N SER A 24 -4.76 -2.90 28.94
CA SER A 24 -5.01 -3.50 27.64
C SER A 24 -3.73 -4.24 27.24
N PRO A 25 -3.81 -5.46 26.68
CA PRO A 25 -2.62 -6.12 26.15
C PRO A 25 -1.84 -5.13 25.29
N PRO A 26 -0.51 -5.05 25.40
CA PRO A 26 0.28 -4.10 24.63
C PRO A 26 -0.08 -4.26 23.16
N ARG A 27 -0.61 -3.19 22.56
CA ARG A 27 -1.10 -3.25 21.19
C ARG A 27 0.11 -3.40 20.27
N THR A 28 0.23 -4.55 19.63
CA THR A 28 1.30 -4.80 18.66
C THR A 28 1.14 -3.87 17.48
N LYS A 29 2.23 -3.18 17.10
CA LYS A 29 2.29 -2.30 15.93
C LYS A 29 2.94 -3.03 14.76
N PHE A 30 2.42 -2.85 13.55
CA PHE A 30 2.99 -3.46 12.36
C PHE A 30 4.40 -2.87 12.07
N PRO A 31 5.44 -3.69 11.79
CA PRO A 31 6.80 -3.22 11.59
C PRO A 31 7.02 -2.67 10.16
N ALA A 32 6.46 -1.48 9.93
CA ALA A 32 6.42 -0.78 8.65
C ALA A 32 7.80 -0.54 7.99
N ASP A 33 8.84 -0.36 8.80
CA ASP A 33 10.19 -0.01 8.34
C ASP A 33 10.82 -1.10 7.46
N SER A 34 10.38 -2.35 7.64
CA SER A 34 10.81 -3.48 6.82
C SER A 34 10.09 -3.57 5.47
N LEU A 35 8.88 -3.00 5.37
CA LEU A 35 8.03 -3.07 4.18
C LEU A 35 8.45 -2.05 3.12
N ARG A 36 8.79 -0.83 3.55
CA ARG A 36 9.18 0.28 2.67
C ARG A 36 10.33 -0.06 1.70
N PRO A 37 11.50 -0.57 2.16
CA PRO A 37 12.59 -0.93 1.25
C PRO A 37 12.22 -2.09 0.30
N TYR A 38 11.38 -3.02 0.76
CA TYR A 38 10.86 -4.10 -0.08
C TYR A 38 9.96 -3.55 -1.19
N MET A 39 8.99 -2.68 -0.86
CA MET A 39 8.11 -2.03 -1.84
C MET A 39 8.92 -1.27 -2.88
N LYS A 40 9.91 -0.48 -2.46
CA LYS A 40 10.78 0.25 -3.39
C LYS A 40 11.53 -0.71 -4.33
N THR A 41 12.09 -1.79 -3.78
CA THR A 41 12.84 -2.79 -4.54
C THR A 41 11.96 -3.52 -5.55
N ILE A 42 10.78 -3.99 -5.13
CA ILE A 42 9.91 -4.78 -5.99
C ILE A 42 9.26 -3.96 -7.10
N ILE A 43 8.90 -2.70 -6.81
CA ILE A 43 8.37 -1.78 -7.81
C ILE A 43 9.47 -1.48 -8.84
N SER A 44 10.66 -1.08 -8.38
CA SER A 44 11.77 -0.74 -9.27
C SER A 44 12.17 -1.92 -10.15
N LYS A 45 12.37 -3.12 -9.57
CA LYS A 45 12.72 -4.32 -10.34
C LYS A 45 11.62 -4.72 -11.31
N SER A 46 10.37 -4.82 -10.84
CA SER A 46 9.24 -5.25 -11.70
C SER A 46 9.00 -4.28 -12.86
N LEU A 47 9.26 -2.99 -12.68
CA LEU A 47 9.05 -1.99 -13.73
C LEU A 47 10.31 -1.67 -14.53
N THR A 48 11.50 -2.12 -14.13
CA THR A 48 12.75 -1.87 -14.90
C THR A 48 13.17 -3.10 -15.69
N ASP A 49 13.02 -4.30 -15.11
CA ASP A 49 13.48 -5.57 -15.70
C ASP A 49 12.45 -6.18 -16.69
N GLN A 50 11.60 -5.36 -17.31
CA GLN A 50 10.65 -5.86 -18.30
C GLN A 50 11.38 -6.18 -19.61
N GLU A 51 12.01 -7.37 -19.66
CA GLU A 51 12.37 -8.00 -20.91
C GLU A 51 11.10 -8.19 -21.75
N LYS A 52 11.11 -7.57 -22.93
CA LYS A 52 10.05 -7.59 -23.93
C LYS A 52 9.35 -8.95 -24.02
N CYS A 53 8.05 -9.00 -23.75
CA CYS A 53 7.22 -10.16 -24.10
C CYS A 53 7.33 -10.41 -25.62
N PRO A 54 7.60 -11.65 -26.07
CA PRO A 54 7.82 -11.97 -27.47
C PRO A 54 6.47 -12.08 -28.21
N SER A 55 5.77 -10.97 -28.43
CA SER A 55 4.51 -10.97 -29.19
C SER A 55 4.66 -10.19 -30.49
N ARG A 56 5.23 -10.88 -31.49
CA ARG A 56 4.84 -10.87 -32.92
C ARG A 56 5.82 -11.76 -33.70
N PRO A 57 5.39 -12.83 -34.38
CA PRO A 57 6.21 -13.46 -35.40
C PRO A 57 6.30 -12.49 -36.58
N ILE A 58 7.35 -11.68 -36.63
CA ILE A 58 7.70 -10.95 -37.85
C ILE A 58 8.29 -11.98 -38.80
N GLU A 59 7.61 -12.08 -39.93
CA GLU A 59 7.87 -12.97 -41.04
C GLU A 59 9.35 -13.04 -41.41
N ARG A 60 9.76 -14.26 -41.77
CA ARG A 60 11.08 -14.62 -42.28
C ARG A 60 11.50 -13.66 -43.40
N THR A 61 12.66 -13.04 -43.26
CA THR A 61 13.70 -13.06 -44.30
C THR A 61 15.04 -12.92 -43.62
N ALA A 62 15.81 -14.00 -43.65
CA ALA A 62 17.17 -14.05 -43.15
C ALA A 62 18.07 -13.25 -44.07
N GLU A 63 18.79 -12.26 -43.50
CA GLU A 63 20.19 -11.91 -43.79
C GLU A 63 20.48 -10.51 -43.23
N ARG A 64 20.97 -10.49 -41.98
CA ARG A 64 21.83 -9.48 -41.32
C ARG A 64 21.82 -9.75 -39.82
N ARG A 65 22.36 -10.92 -39.47
CA ARG A 65 22.85 -11.19 -38.11
C ARG A 65 24.15 -10.42 -37.94
N ILE A 66 24.42 -9.95 -36.71
CA ILE A 66 25.63 -9.25 -36.24
C ILE A 66 25.52 -7.71 -36.25
N LEU A 67 24.61 -7.16 -35.43
CA LEU A 67 24.75 -5.85 -34.73
C LEU A 67 23.59 -5.51 -33.78
N VAL A 68 22.49 -6.28 -33.76
CA VAL A 68 21.31 -6.01 -32.92
C VAL A 68 21.29 -6.89 -31.66
N VAL A 69 22.43 -7.04 -30.96
CA VAL A 69 22.51 -7.86 -29.73
C VAL A 69 23.14 -7.13 -28.53
N VAL A 70 23.63 -5.88 -28.68
CA VAL A 70 24.33 -5.19 -27.56
C VAL A 70 23.85 -3.75 -27.34
N ILE A 71 22.60 -3.46 -27.71
CA ILE A 71 21.88 -2.31 -27.15
C ILE A 71 20.51 -2.85 -26.74
N GLY A 72 20.51 -3.73 -25.73
CA GLY A 72 19.30 -4.01 -24.97
C GLY A 72 18.89 -2.70 -24.34
N SER A 73 17.99 -1.97 -25.01
CA SER A 73 17.46 -0.73 -24.52
C SER A 73 16.87 -1.02 -23.14
N TYR A 74 17.51 -0.48 -22.10
CA TYR A 74 17.06 -0.47 -20.70
C TYR A 74 15.80 0.41 -20.55
N THR A 75 14.84 0.24 -21.44
CA THR A 75 13.59 0.99 -21.39
C THR A 75 12.70 0.24 -20.42
N GLY A 76 12.67 0.71 -19.17
CA GLY A 76 11.70 0.26 -18.19
C GLY A 76 10.26 0.36 -18.73
N ALA A 77 9.30 -0.09 -17.93
CA ALA A 77 7.89 -0.16 -18.28
C ALA A 77 7.41 1.11 -18.99
N PHE A 78 6.78 0.91 -20.14
CA PHE A 78 6.26 1.96 -21.00
C PHE A 78 4.73 1.88 -21.04
N TRP A 79 4.09 3.04 -20.97
CA TRP A 79 2.65 3.19 -21.05
C TRP A 79 2.13 2.78 -22.41
N ASP A 80 1.13 1.92 -22.43
CA ASP A 80 0.54 1.42 -23.66
C ASP A 80 -0.98 1.40 -23.54
N ASN A 81 -1.62 2.35 -24.25
CA ASN A 81 -3.07 2.47 -24.26
C ASN A 81 -3.75 1.31 -25.00
N THR A 82 -3.02 0.59 -25.86
CA THR A 82 -3.55 -0.57 -26.59
C THR A 82 -3.54 -1.83 -25.73
N ASP A 83 -2.52 -1.99 -24.88
CA ASP A 83 -2.32 -3.14 -24.02
C ASP A 83 -2.69 -2.85 -22.56
N LYS A 84 -3.96 -2.48 -22.35
CA LYS A 84 -4.55 -2.31 -21.02
C LYS A 84 -4.41 -3.56 -20.13
N PRO A 85 -4.55 -4.81 -20.64
CA PRO A 85 -4.35 -6.00 -19.83
C PRO A 85 -2.94 -6.10 -19.24
N ARG A 86 -1.89 -5.78 -20.00
CA ARG A 86 -0.51 -5.75 -19.50
C ARG A 86 -0.31 -4.66 -18.45
N MET A 87 -0.89 -3.48 -18.65
CA MET A 87 -0.83 -2.40 -17.64
C MET A 87 -1.52 -2.84 -16.34
N ALA A 88 -2.66 -3.52 -16.44
CA ALA A 88 -3.36 -4.06 -15.28
C ALA A 88 -2.60 -5.19 -14.57
N SER A 89 -1.87 -6.04 -15.30
CA SER A 89 -1.08 -7.11 -14.69
C SER A 89 0.05 -6.58 -13.83
N TYR A 90 0.72 -5.50 -14.22
CA TYR A 90 1.74 -4.87 -13.37
C TYR A 90 1.18 -4.44 -12.02
N SER A 91 0.05 -3.75 -12.04
CA SER A 91 -0.64 -3.30 -10.82
C SER A 91 -1.06 -4.47 -9.94
N LYS A 92 -1.60 -5.54 -10.55
CA LYS A 92 -2.04 -6.74 -9.85
C LYS A 92 -0.86 -7.48 -9.21
N ASP A 93 0.15 -7.84 -10.01
CA ASP A 93 1.29 -8.64 -9.56
C ASP A 93 2.05 -7.96 -8.42
N ILE A 94 2.29 -6.64 -8.53
CA ILE A 94 2.95 -5.87 -7.48
C ILE A 94 2.08 -5.84 -6.23
N SER A 95 0.76 -5.59 -6.36
CA SER A 95 -0.14 -5.52 -5.21
C SER A 95 -0.22 -6.84 -4.43
N GLU A 96 -0.25 -7.97 -5.15
CA GLU A 96 -0.31 -9.31 -4.55
C GLU A 96 1.00 -9.64 -3.82
N ARG A 97 2.16 -9.32 -4.41
CA ARG A 97 3.47 -9.56 -3.77
C ARG A 97 3.71 -8.65 -2.57
N VAL A 98 3.21 -7.41 -2.58
CA VAL A 98 3.26 -6.51 -1.42
C VAL A 98 2.36 -7.05 -0.31
N LYS A 99 1.12 -7.41 -0.63
CA LYS A 99 0.18 -7.99 0.35
C LYS A 99 0.70 -9.29 0.95
N GLN A 100 1.27 -10.17 0.13
CA GLN A 100 1.91 -11.40 0.58
C GLN A 100 3.03 -11.11 1.57
N ARG A 101 3.89 -10.13 1.27
CA ARG A 101 4.97 -9.75 2.18
C ARG A 101 4.47 -9.18 3.50
N MET A 102 3.36 -8.43 3.49
CA MET A 102 2.74 -7.94 4.74
C MET A 102 2.27 -9.10 5.62
N MET A 103 1.67 -10.13 5.02
CA MET A 103 1.24 -11.34 5.74
C MET A 103 2.42 -12.17 6.27
N GLU A 104 3.56 -12.20 5.56
CA GLU A 104 4.78 -12.87 6.03
C GLU A 104 5.42 -12.16 7.22
N ILE A 105 5.39 -10.82 7.21
CA ILE A 105 5.94 -9.98 8.28
C ILE A 105 5.13 -10.18 9.57
N GLU A 106 3.80 -10.11 9.46
CA GLU A 106 2.89 -10.30 10.57
C GLU A 106 1.63 -11.03 10.08
N PRO A 107 1.46 -12.33 10.38
CA PRO A 107 0.36 -13.10 9.81
C PRO A 107 -0.98 -12.86 10.48
N ARG A 108 -1.03 -12.25 11.67
CA ARG A 108 -2.26 -12.11 12.47
C ARG A 108 -2.42 -10.70 13.03
N GLY A 109 -3.63 -10.38 13.50
CA GLY A 109 -3.92 -9.12 14.18
C GLY A 109 -4.14 -7.93 13.24
N PHE A 110 -3.92 -8.07 11.93
CA PHE A 110 -4.14 -7.02 10.95
C PHE A 110 -4.92 -7.51 9.72
N LYS A 111 -5.69 -6.60 9.15
CA LYS A 111 -6.28 -6.68 7.83
C LYS A 111 -5.42 -5.87 6.87
N TYR A 112 -5.02 -6.50 5.77
CA TYR A 112 -4.14 -5.91 4.77
C TYR A 112 -4.91 -5.45 3.54
N VAL A 113 -4.75 -4.16 3.21
CA VAL A 113 -5.28 -3.56 1.98
C VAL A 113 -4.12 -2.96 1.21
N VAL A 114 -4.04 -3.28 -0.09
CA VAL A 114 -3.04 -2.72 -1.00
C VAL A 114 -3.76 -2.13 -2.19
N THR A 115 -3.45 -0.88 -2.48
CA THR A 115 -4.02 -0.14 -3.61
C THR A 115 -2.87 0.32 -4.50
N THR A 116 -2.92 -0.05 -5.76
CA THR A 116 -1.96 0.37 -6.78
C THR A 116 -2.64 1.26 -7.80
N THR A 117 -1.94 2.26 -8.30
CA THR A 117 -2.40 3.16 -9.36
C THR A 117 -1.28 3.29 -10.37
N LEU A 118 -1.59 3.00 -11.64
CA LEU A 118 -0.68 3.13 -12.77
C LEU A 118 -1.30 4.13 -13.75
N SER A 119 -0.55 5.17 -14.09
CA SER A 119 -0.97 6.21 -15.02
C SER A 119 0.14 6.56 -16.00
N GLU A 120 -0.25 7.12 -17.15
CA GLU A 120 0.67 7.70 -18.13
C GLU A 120 1.40 8.91 -17.53
N ASN A 121 2.69 9.06 -17.84
CA ASN A 121 3.44 10.27 -17.55
C ASN A 121 3.48 11.17 -18.80
N LEU A 122 2.74 12.27 -18.75
CA LEU A 122 2.72 13.35 -19.74
C LEU A 122 3.39 14.62 -19.18
N GLY A 123 4.24 14.46 -18.16
CA GLY A 123 4.87 15.58 -17.45
C GLY A 123 3.93 16.28 -16.47
N GLN A 124 2.79 15.68 -16.13
CA GLN A 124 1.89 16.23 -15.13
C GLN A 124 2.49 16.17 -13.71
N ALA A 125 2.21 17.21 -12.93
CA ALA A 125 2.43 17.18 -11.48
C ALA A 125 1.23 16.46 -10.82
N GLY A 126 1.43 15.19 -10.45
CA GLY A 126 0.44 14.43 -9.68
C GLY A 126 0.70 14.56 -8.17
N ARG A 127 -0.36 14.83 -7.39
CA ARG A 127 -0.31 14.77 -5.93
C ARG A 127 -1.35 13.75 -5.44
N ALA A 128 -0.89 12.77 -4.67
CA ALA A 128 -1.74 11.77 -4.03
C ALA A 128 -1.65 11.95 -2.52
N ASP A 129 -2.67 12.58 -1.93
CA ASP A 129 -2.82 12.70 -0.48
C ASP A 129 -3.78 11.62 0.04
N MET A 130 -3.55 11.19 1.27
CA MET A 130 -4.44 10.29 1.98
C MET A 130 -4.63 10.80 3.41
N SER A 131 -5.89 10.79 3.86
CA SER A 131 -6.25 11.05 5.25
C SER A 131 -6.87 9.79 5.83
N CYS A 132 -6.38 9.35 6.99
CA CYS A 132 -6.85 8.15 7.66
C CYS A 132 -7.35 8.50 9.07
N HIS A 133 -8.49 7.92 9.45
CA HIS A 133 -8.96 7.87 10.84
C HIS A 133 -8.75 6.44 11.33
N TRP A 134 -7.69 6.23 12.10
CA TRP A 134 -7.25 4.92 12.53
C TRP A 134 -6.69 4.97 13.96
N GLU A 135 -6.40 3.82 14.54
CA GLU A 135 -5.77 3.76 15.86
C GLU A 135 -4.22 3.85 15.75
N ASP A 136 -3.51 4.17 16.83
CA ASP A 136 -2.04 4.39 16.84
C ASP A 136 -1.20 3.21 16.32
N THR A 137 -1.78 2.02 16.28
CA THR A 137 -1.12 0.79 15.81
C THR A 137 -1.29 0.52 14.33
N ASP A 138 -2.19 1.25 13.67
CA ASP A 138 -2.44 1.11 12.24
C ASP A 138 -1.35 1.83 11.46
N VAL A 139 -1.12 1.37 10.23
CA VAL A 139 -0.01 1.84 9.40
C VAL A 139 -0.46 2.02 7.96
N ALA A 140 -0.07 3.15 7.36
CA ALA A 140 0.06 3.28 5.91
C ALA A 140 1.51 3.43 5.49
N VAL A 141 1.89 2.71 4.43
CA VAL A 141 3.12 2.89 3.70
C VAL A 141 2.77 3.22 2.26
N GLN A 142 3.26 4.36 1.78
CA GLN A 142 3.11 4.79 0.39
C GLN A 142 4.49 4.81 -0.27
N GLU A 143 4.57 4.21 -1.45
CA GLU A 143 5.73 4.26 -2.32
C GLU A 143 5.32 4.66 -3.73
N MET A 144 6.19 5.44 -4.38
CA MET A 144 5.98 5.97 -5.72
C MET A 144 7.18 5.66 -6.59
N TYR A 145 6.91 5.29 -7.83
CA TYR A 145 7.89 5.16 -8.90
C TYR A 145 7.41 5.97 -10.11
N SER A 146 8.33 6.61 -10.80
CA SER A 146 8.04 7.35 -12.02
C SER A 146 9.22 7.24 -12.97
N ASN A 147 8.94 7.07 -14.25
CA ASN A 147 9.89 7.26 -15.34
C ASN A 147 9.25 8.20 -16.38
N ASP A 148 9.88 8.34 -17.55
CA ASP A 148 9.39 9.24 -18.61
C ASP A 148 8.02 8.87 -19.19
N SER A 149 7.53 7.64 -18.96
CA SER A 149 6.32 7.13 -19.60
C SER A 149 5.19 6.79 -18.62
N ILE A 150 5.51 6.40 -17.39
CA ILE A 150 4.53 5.97 -16.39
C ILE A 150 4.80 6.60 -15.02
N ILE A 151 3.71 6.75 -14.27
CA ILE A 151 3.72 7.00 -12.84
C ILE A 151 3.01 5.83 -12.16
N PHE A 152 3.65 5.23 -11.17
CA PHE A 152 3.13 4.13 -10.38
C PHE A 152 3.12 4.51 -8.91
N VAL A 153 1.96 4.38 -8.26
CA VAL A 153 1.77 4.63 -6.84
C VAL A 153 1.26 3.36 -6.18
N CYS A 154 1.88 2.94 -5.09
CA CYS A 154 1.44 1.81 -4.28
C CYS A 154 1.23 2.26 -2.84
N VAL A 155 0.03 2.03 -2.32
CA VAL A 155 -0.36 2.32 -0.94
C VAL A 155 -0.70 1.00 -0.26
N ALA A 156 0.02 0.68 0.82
CA ALA A 156 -0.17 -0.50 1.64
C ALA A 156 -0.67 -0.08 3.02
N LEU A 157 -1.77 -0.68 3.47
CA LEU A 157 -2.45 -0.41 4.73
C LEU A 157 -2.47 -1.67 5.59
N ALA A 158 -2.01 -1.56 6.83
CA ALA A 158 -2.19 -2.56 7.87
C ALA A 158 -3.13 -1.99 8.93
N ILE A 159 -4.36 -2.53 8.98
CA ILE A 159 -5.42 -2.06 9.88
C ILE A 159 -5.66 -3.14 10.92
N ARG A 160 -5.50 -2.82 12.20
CA ARG A 160 -5.64 -3.79 13.29
C ARG A 160 -7.07 -4.33 13.34
N VAL A 161 -7.18 -5.64 13.50
CA VAL A 161 -8.46 -6.32 13.72
C VAL A 161 -8.52 -6.69 15.19
N VAL A 162 -9.58 -6.21 15.87
CA VAL A 162 -9.85 -6.50 17.29
C VAL A 162 -10.22 -7.97 17.47
#